data_AF-A0A960E0F8-F1
#
_entry.id   AF-A0A960E0F8-F1
#
_cell.length_a   1.000
_cell.length_b   1.000
_cell.length_c   1.000
_cell.angle_alpha   90.00
_cell.angle_beta   90.00
_cell.angle_gamma   90.00
#
_symmetry.space_group_name_H-M   'P 1'
#
loop_
_entity.id
_entity.type
_entity.pdbx_description
1 polymer ?
#
loop_
_entity_poly.entity_id
_entity_poly.type
_entity_poly.pdbx_seq_one_letter_code
_entity_poly.pdbx_strand_id
1 'polypeptide(L)'
;MADDAPEPDLDALAAFLAAGEPSVSDLTIEAVVTLAEHRDRRVVGPIIDLLTSGRADELVVRAAGWFADPGLHPALVALAEGRPDDPTTSPEGLVYWAQVERAVGRCRPDAAAEAEEIEVTLLAATQASVLEVDGIDLDVRLEGTYPTTEIVLSAGEAERRHAIWNFDILNPDEPATLDRQFTLFRIGSLT
;
A
#
# COMPACT_ATOMS: atom_id res chain seq x y z
N MET A 1 26.13 -3.12 -9.55
CA MET A 1 25.91 -1.94 -10.41
C MET A 1 24.43 -1.65 -10.32
N ALA A 2 24.06 -0.70 -9.46
CA ALA A 2 22.69 -0.20 -9.44
C ALA A 2 22.50 0.58 -10.75
N ASP A 3 21.44 0.25 -11.47
CA ASP A 3 20.97 0.99 -12.62
C ASP A 3 20.44 2.32 -12.08
N ASP A 4 21.23 3.38 -12.21
CA ASP A 4 20.92 4.73 -11.71
C ASP A 4 19.97 5.38 -12.72
N ALA A 5 18.77 4.81 -12.85
CA ALA A 5 17.70 5.42 -13.62
C ALA A 5 17.42 6.81 -13.03
N PRO A 6 17.28 7.86 -13.86
CA PRO A 6 16.99 9.18 -13.35
C PRO A 6 15.70 9.15 -12.52
N GLU A 7 15.71 9.79 -11.34
CA GLU A 7 14.51 9.95 -10.53
C GLU A 7 13.38 10.57 -11.38
N PRO A 8 12.14 10.08 -11.25
CA PRO A 8 11.03 10.58 -12.05
C PRO A 8 10.75 12.05 -11.73
N ASP A 9 10.54 12.86 -12.76
CA ASP A 9 10.13 14.26 -12.60
C ASP A 9 8.64 14.32 -12.22
N LEU A 10 8.37 14.32 -10.91
CA LEU A 10 7.01 14.33 -10.37
C LEU A 10 6.22 15.59 -10.76
N ASP A 11 6.89 16.73 -10.94
CA ASP A 11 6.25 17.98 -11.36
C ASP A 11 5.81 17.90 -12.83
N ALA A 12 6.64 17.32 -13.69
CA ALA A 12 6.28 17.08 -15.08
C ALA A 12 5.10 16.09 -15.20
N LEU A 13 5.10 15.01 -14.40
CA LEU A 13 4.00 14.03 -14.38
C LEU A 13 2.70 14.65 -13.87
N ALA A 14 2.75 15.45 -12.79
CA ALA A 14 1.58 16.15 -12.27
C ALA A 14 1.05 17.19 -13.27
N ALA A 15 1.94 17.93 -13.93
CA ALA A 15 1.57 18.88 -14.98
C ALA A 15 0.95 18.18 -16.20
N PHE A 16 1.49 17.02 -16.59
CA PHE A 16 0.93 16.19 -17.65
C PHE A 16 -0.50 15.73 -17.32
N LEU A 17 -0.74 15.23 -16.11
CA LEU A 17 -2.09 14.85 -15.67
C LEU A 17 -3.04 16.05 -15.62
N ALA A 18 -2.57 17.21 -15.18
CA ALA A 18 -3.37 18.43 -15.12
C ALA A 18 -3.71 19.03 -16.50
N ALA A 19 -2.84 18.82 -17.50
CA ALA A 19 -3.02 19.32 -18.86
C ALA A 19 -3.79 18.36 -19.78
N GLY A 20 -3.95 17.10 -19.36
CA GLY A 20 -4.48 16.02 -20.19
C GLY A 20 -5.98 16.13 -20.52
N GLU A 21 -6.31 15.79 -21.77
CA GLU A 21 -7.67 15.50 -22.24
C GLU A 21 -8.03 14.00 -22.00
N PRO A 22 -9.32 13.59 -22.08
CA PRO A 22 -9.88 12.43 -21.37
C PRO A 22 -9.54 11.04 -21.94
N SER A 23 -8.48 10.86 -22.73
CA SER A 23 -8.08 9.50 -23.15
C SER A 23 -7.12 8.88 -22.16
N VAL A 24 -7.48 7.72 -21.60
CA VAL A 24 -6.54 6.90 -20.82
C VAL A 24 -5.50 6.35 -21.78
N SER A 25 -4.26 6.76 -21.57
CA SER A 25 -3.08 6.21 -22.26
C SER A 25 -2.19 5.50 -21.23
N ASP A 26 -1.31 4.61 -21.70
CA ASP A 26 -0.33 3.95 -20.83
C ASP A 26 0.49 4.98 -20.03
N LEU A 27 0.80 6.14 -20.63
CA LEU A 27 1.48 7.25 -19.96
C LEU A 27 0.65 7.89 -18.83
N THR A 28 -0.68 7.93 -18.98
CA THR A 28 -1.59 8.39 -17.92
C THR A 28 -1.55 7.44 -16.73
N ILE A 29 -1.60 6.13 -17.00
CA ILE A 29 -1.54 5.10 -15.96
C ILE A 29 -0.19 5.11 -15.26
N GLU A 30 0.91 5.20 -16.02
CA GLU A 30 2.27 5.30 -15.49
C GLU A 30 2.42 6.54 -14.59
N ALA A 31 1.99 7.71 -15.05
CA ALA A 31 2.04 8.92 -14.23
C ALA A 31 1.22 8.80 -12.93
N VAL A 32 0.03 8.18 -12.99
CA VAL A 32 -0.81 7.93 -11.81
C VAL A 32 -0.10 6.99 -10.83
N VAL A 33 0.42 5.87 -11.33
CA VAL A 33 1.13 4.88 -10.49
C VAL A 33 2.36 5.52 -9.85
N THR A 34 3.22 6.18 -10.63
CA THR A 34 4.44 6.81 -10.13
C THR A 34 4.13 7.87 -9.07
N LEU A 35 3.17 8.76 -9.31
CA LEU A 35 2.80 9.77 -8.32
C LEU A 35 2.20 9.16 -7.04
N ALA A 36 1.42 8.08 -7.17
CA ALA A 36 0.87 7.37 -6.01
C ALA A 36 1.95 6.68 -5.17
N GLU A 37 2.93 6.04 -5.81
CA GLU A 37 4.10 5.44 -5.15
C GLU A 37 4.91 6.49 -4.39
N HIS A 38 5.09 7.68 -4.98
CA HIS A 38 5.81 8.81 -4.37
C HIS A 38 4.95 9.67 -3.43
N ARG A 39 3.71 9.25 -3.15
CA ARG A 39 2.80 9.95 -2.22
C ARG A 39 2.49 11.39 -2.60
N ASP A 40 2.51 11.69 -3.90
CA ASP A 40 2.14 13.01 -4.39
C ASP A 40 0.62 13.21 -4.37
N ARG A 41 0.13 14.08 -3.49
CA ARG A 41 -1.30 14.36 -3.31
C ARG A 41 -2.00 14.87 -4.58
N ARG A 42 -1.27 15.38 -5.57
CA ARG A 42 -1.84 15.86 -6.84
C ARG A 42 -2.47 14.72 -7.65
N VAL A 43 -2.14 13.46 -7.34
CA VAL A 43 -2.70 12.27 -8.01
C VAL A 43 -4.13 11.93 -7.60
N VAL A 44 -4.61 12.43 -6.46
CA VAL A 44 -5.93 12.06 -5.89
C VAL A 44 -7.07 12.41 -6.85
N GLY A 45 -7.07 13.63 -7.40
CA GLY A 45 -8.07 14.07 -8.38
C GLY A 45 -8.10 13.19 -9.64
N PRO A 46 -6.95 13.00 -10.32
CA PRO A 46 -6.84 12.10 -11.46
C PRO A 46 -7.34 10.67 -11.20
N ILE A 47 -7.04 10.09 -10.02
CA ILE A 47 -7.56 8.76 -9.65
C ILE A 47 -9.09 8.79 -9.54
N ILE A 48 -9.67 9.80 -8.88
CA ILE A 48 -11.13 9.96 -8.79
C ILE A 48 -11.76 10.05 -10.17
N ASP A 49 -11.17 10.83 -11.08
CA ASP A 49 -11.69 10.99 -12.44
C ASP A 49 -11.68 9.65 -13.20
N LEU A 50 -10.63 8.85 -13.06
CA LEU A 50 -10.53 7.52 -13.69
C LEU A 50 -11.56 6.54 -13.12
N LEU A 51 -11.72 6.51 -11.79
CA LEU A 51 -12.70 5.66 -11.10
C LEU A 51 -14.13 6.02 -11.53
N THR A 52 -14.50 7.30 -11.46
CA THR A 52 -15.87 7.78 -11.69
C THR A 52 -16.29 7.73 -13.15
N SER A 53 -15.33 7.77 -14.09
CA SER A 53 -15.61 7.65 -15.53
C SER A 53 -15.65 6.21 -16.03
N GLY A 54 -15.48 5.22 -15.15
CA GLY A 54 -15.47 3.80 -15.52
C GLY A 54 -14.25 3.39 -16.34
N ARG A 55 -13.15 4.14 -16.24
CA ARG A 55 -11.90 3.89 -16.97
C ARG A 55 -10.77 3.37 -16.06
N ALA A 56 -11.09 3.03 -14.82
CA ALA A 56 -10.12 2.50 -13.87
C ALA A 56 -9.83 1.02 -14.14
N ASP A 57 -8.60 0.75 -14.59
CA ASP A 57 -8.05 -0.60 -14.65
C ASP A 57 -7.48 -1.05 -13.29
N GLU A 58 -6.87 -2.24 -13.26
CA GLU A 58 -6.25 -2.77 -12.06
C GLU A 58 -5.16 -1.86 -11.48
N LEU A 59 -4.36 -1.21 -12.34
CA LEU A 59 -3.25 -0.36 -11.90
C LEU A 59 -3.76 0.91 -11.23
N VAL A 60 -4.85 1.51 -11.72
CA VAL A 60 -5.51 2.65 -11.06
C VAL A 60 -6.03 2.26 -9.68
N VAL A 61 -6.71 1.11 -9.58
CA VAL A 61 -7.22 0.61 -8.30
C VAL A 61 -6.07 0.34 -7.32
N ARG A 62 -4.96 -0.21 -7.81
CA ARG A 62 -3.74 -0.40 -7.02
C ARG A 62 -3.11 0.90 -6.58
N ALA A 63 -3.01 1.89 -7.45
CA ALA A 63 -2.54 3.22 -7.09
C ALA A 63 -3.40 3.83 -5.97
N ALA A 64 -4.74 3.69 -6.05
CA ALA A 64 -5.65 4.15 -5.01
C ALA A 64 -5.41 3.43 -3.67
N GLY A 65 -5.29 2.09 -3.69
CA GLY A 65 -5.04 1.28 -2.50
C GLY A 65 -3.66 1.52 -1.89
N TRP A 66 -2.62 1.70 -2.71
CA TRP A 66 -1.30 2.13 -2.26
C TRP A 66 -1.39 3.47 -1.57
N PHE A 67 -1.97 4.48 -2.23
CA PHE A 67 -2.07 5.85 -1.75
C PHE A 67 -2.89 5.96 -0.45
N ALA A 68 -3.99 5.21 -0.36
CA ALA A 68 -4.88 5.08 0.80
C ALA A 68 -5.43 6.42 1.34
N ASP A 69 -5.73 7.39 0.46
CA ASP A 69 -6.31 8.67 0.89
C ASP A 69 -7.83 8.57 1.07
N PRO A 70 -8.37 9.06 2.21
CA PRO A 70 -9.80 9.00 2.47
C PRO A 70 -10.71 9.68 1.45
N GLY A 71 -10.19 10.65 0.69
CA GLY A 71 -10.90 11.29 -0.41
C GLY A 71 -11.22 10.36 -1.58
N LEU A 72 -10.51 9.24 -1.73
CA LEU A 72 -10.74 8.24 -2.78
C LEU A 72 -11.91 7.30 -2.44
N HIS A 73 -12.25 7.15 -1.17
CA HIS A 73 -13.22 6.16 -0.70
C HIS A 73 -14.60 6.26 -1.35
N PRO A 74 -15.24 7.44 -1.49
CA PRO A 74 -16.55 7.54 -2.13
C PRO A 74 -16.55 7.02 -3.58
N ALA A 75 -15.49 7.29 -4.34
CA ALA A 75 -15.37 6.83 -5.73
C ALA A 75 -15.14 5.31 -5.81
N LEU A 76 -14.34 4.76 -4.89
CA LEU A 76 -14.10 3.32 -4.80
C LEU A 76 -15.35 2.53 -4.38
N VAL A 77 -16.14 3.07 -3.44
CA VAL A 77 -17.43 2.48 -3.05
C VAL A 77 -18.40 2.47 -4.24
N ALA A 78 -18.51 3.59 -4.96
CA ALA A 78 -19.36 3.66 -6.15
C ALA A 78 -18.92 2.66 -7.24
N LEU A 79 -17.61 2.47 -7.43
CA LEU A 79 -17.09 1.44 -8.32
C LEU A 79 -17.47 0.02 -7.86
N ALA A 80 -17.33 -0.27 -6.56
CA ALA A 80 -17.69 -1.56 -5.97
C ALA A 80 -19.20 -1.85 -6.07
N GLU A 81 -20.06 -0.85 -5.86
CA GLU A 81 -21.52 -0.96 -6.03
C GLU A 81 -21.92 -1.18 -7.50
N GLY A 82 -21.12 -0.68 -8.43
CA GLY A 82 -21.29 -0.91 -9.88
C GLY A 82 -20.83 -2.30 -10.34
N ARG A 83 -20.40 -3.18 -9.43
CA ARG A 83 -19.98 -4.54 -9.75
C ARG A 83 -21.11 -5.31 -10.45
N PRO A 84 -20.84 -5.95 -11.61
CA PRO A 84 -21.85 -6.75 -12.29
C PRO A 84 -22.38 -7.89 -11.40
N ASP A 85 -23.68 -8.19 -11.50
CA ASP A 85 -24.33 -9.30 -10.77
C ASP A 85 -23.70 -10.67 -11.09
N ASP A 86 -23.19 -10.84 -12.31
CA ASP A 86 -22.35 -11.97 -12.73
C ASP A 86 -20.95 -11.43 -13.06
N PRO A 87 -20.11 -11.18 -12.04
CA PRO A 87 -18.76 -10.69 -12.29
C PRO A 87 -18.02 -11.79 -13.05
N THR A 88 -17.23 -11.39 -14.06
CA THR A 88 -16.38 -12.30 -14.83
C THR A 88 -15.72 -13.32 -13.90
N THR A 89 -16.09 -14.58 -14.06
CA THR A 89 -15.51 -15.72 -13.32
C THR A 89 -14.09 -16.03 -13.77
N SER A 90 -13.57 -15.26 -14.73
CA SER A 90 -12.17 -15.30 -15.09
C SER A 90 -11.31 -14.94 -13.87
N PRO A 91 -10.14 -15.58 -13.72
CA PRO A 91 -9.22 -15.26 -12.64
C PRO A 91 -8.90 -13.77 -12.54
N GLU A 92 -8.74 -13.10 -13.68
CA GLU A 92 -8.41 -11.66 -13.75
C GLU A 92 -9.55 -10.79 -13.19
N GLY A 93 -10.80 -11.12 -13.50
CA GLY A 93 -11.96 -10.42 -12.97
C GLY A 93 -12.11 -10.59 -11.46
N LEU A 94 -11.87 -11.79 -10.94
CA LEU A 94 -11.89 -12.06 -9.50
C LEU A 94 -10.79 -11.27 -8.77
N VAL A 95 -9.59 -11.23 -9.35
CA VAL A 95 -8.46 -10.46 -8.83
C VAL A 95 -8.77 -8.98 -8.80
N TYR A 96 -9.28 -8.42 -9.90
CA TYR A 96 -9.62 -7.00 -9.98
C TYR A 96 -10.60 -6.59 -8.87
N TRP A 97 -11.72 -7.31 -8.72
CA TRP A 97 -12.71 -6.97 -7.70
C TRP A 97 -12.20 -7.16 -6.28
N ALA A 98 -11.32 -8.14 -6.03
CA ALA A 98 -10.64 -8.25 -4.74
C ALA A 98 -9.74 -7.02 -4.47
N GLN A 99 -9.06 -6.47 -5.48
CA GLN A 99 -8.27 -5.24 -5.34
C GLN A 99 -9.16 -4.02 -5.07
N VAL A 100 -10.34 -3.94 -5.70
CA VAL A 100 -11.31 -2.87 -5.43
C VAL A 100 -11.75 -2.89 -3.96
N GLU A 101 -12.18 -4.05 -3.45
CA GLU A 101 -12.61 -4.19 -2.04
C GLU A 101 -11.48 -3.83 -1.07
N ARG A 102 -10.23 -4.25 -1.37
CA ARG A 102 -9.07 -3.88 -0.55
C ARG A 102 -8.80 -2.37 -0.58
N ALA A 103 -8.87 -1.75 -1.75
CA ALA A 103 -8.69 -0.30 -1.89
C ALA A 103 -9.78 0.47 -1.13
N VAL A 104 -11.04 0.00 -1.17
CA VAL A 104 -12.14 0.53 -0.36
C VAL A 104 -11.77 0.47 1.12
N GLY A 105 -11.39 -0.70 1.63
CA GLY A 105 -11.00 -0.89 3.04
C GLY A 105 -9.90 0.06 3.49
N ARG A 106 -8.88 0.28 2.66
CA ARG A 106 -7.74 1.15 2.98
C ARG A 106 -8.05 2.63 2.93
N CYS A 107 -8.94 3.04 2.04
CA CYS A 107 -9.33 4.43 1.93
C CYS A 107 -10.45 4.80 2.92
N ARG A 108 -10.98 3.89 3.75
CA ARG A 108 -12.05 4.27 4.69
C ARG A 108 -11.59 5.42 5.60
N PRO A 109 -12.47 6.37 5.96
CA PRO A 109 -12.11 7.50 6.82
C PRO A 109 -11.52 7.11 8.18
N ASP A 110 -11.84 5.92 8.69
CA ASP A 110 -11.37 5.37 9.96
C ASP A 110 -10.21 4.37 9.82
N ALA A 111 -9.77 4.05 8.58
CA ALA A 111 -8.75 3.03 8.32
C ALA A 111 -7.42 3.34 9.02
N ALA A 112 -7.00 4.61 9.04
CA ALA A 112 -5.75 5.01 9.70
C ALA A 112 -5.81 4.82 11.22
N ALA A 113 -6.96 5.06 11.85
CA ALA A 113 -7.13 4.87 13.30
C ALA A 113 -7.17 3.39 13.66
N GLU A 114 -7.88 2.57 12.89
CA GLU A 114 -7.88 1.11 13.07
C GLU A 114 -6.48 0.52 12.82
N ALA A 115 -5.76 1.03 11.81
CA ALA A 115 -4.39 0.62 11.54
C ALA A 115 -3.45 0.93 12.72
N GLU A 116 -3.55 2.09 13.35
CA GLU A 116 -2.75 2.46 14.52
C GLU A 116 -2.94 1.44 15.68
N GLU A 117 -4.18 1.02 15.95
CA GLU A 117 -4.47 0.03 16.99
C GLU A 117 -3.79 -1.33 16.69
N ILE A 118 -3.81 -1.74 15.43
CA ILE A 118 -3.15 -2.96 14.95
C ILE A 118 -1.63 -2.83 15.04
N GLU A 119 -1.07 -1.72 14.60
CA GLU A 119 0.37 -1.41 14.61
C GLU A 119 0.95 -1.46 16.03
N VAL A 120 0.25 -0.85 17.00
CA VAL A 120 0.65 -0.87 18.42
C VAL A 120 0.62 -2.30 18.97
N THR A 121 -0.41 -3.07 18.64
CA THR A 121 -0.54 -4.47 19.07
C THR A 121 0.59 -5.34 18.49
N LEU A 122 0.91 -5.14 17.21
CA LEU A 122 2.02 -5.83 16.54
C LEU A 122 3.36 -5.48 17.18
N LEU A 123 3.65 -4.19 17.39
CA LEU A 123 4.87 -3.74 18.04
C LEU A 123 5.07 -4.41 19.39
N ALA A 124 4.04 -4.42 20.24
CA ALA A 124 4.09 -5.05 21.55
C ALA A 124 4.36 -6.57 21.46
N ALA A 125 3.72 -7.26 20.51
CA ALA A 125 3.93 -8.69 20.29
C ALA A 125 5.36 -9.01 19.79
N THR A 126 5.91 -8.18 18.89
CA THR A 126 7.28 -8.31 18.40
C THR A 126 8.29 -8.06 19.50
N GLN A 127 8.11 -7.00 20.30
CA GLN A 127 8.97 -6.70 21.46
C GLN A 127 8.95 -7.84 22.49
N ALA A 128 7.78 -8.38 22.81
CA ALA A 128 7.66 -9.53 23.71
C ALA A 128 8.40 -10.77 23.16
N SER A 129 8.32 -11.01 21.85
CA SER A 129 9.00 -12.15 21.20
C SER A 129 10.53 -12.00 21.23
N VAL A 130 11.05 -10.78 21.11
CA VAL A 130 12.49 -10.49 21.19
C VAL A 130 13.04 -10.73 22.60
N LEU A 131 12.29 -10.36 23.64
CA LEU A 131 12.71 -10.59 25.04
C LEU A 131 12.91 -12.07 25.39
N GLU A 132 12.26 -12.97 24.67
CA GLU A 132 12.44 -14.42 24.83
C GLU A 132 13.71 -14.95 24.14
N VAL A 133 14.31 -14.16 23.24
CA VAL A 133 15.55 -14.50 22.53
C VAL A 133 16.74 -13.96 23.32
N ASP A 134 17.35 -14.83 24.13
CA ASP A 134 18.46 -14.46 25.00
C ASP A 134 19.74 -14.13 24.21
N GLY A 135 20.47 -13.09 24.63
CA GLY A 135 21.82 -12.79 24.12
C GLY A 135 21.96 -11.85 22.92
N ILE A 136 20.88 -11.20 22.46
CA ILE A 136 20.95 -10.16 21.40
C ILE A 136 20.26 -8.88 21.90
N ASP A 137 20.99 -7.76 21.89
CA ASP A 137 20.45 -6.43 22.18
C ASP A 137 19.75 -5.89 20.92
N LEU A 138 18.44 -6.12 20.84
CA LEU A 138 17.59 -5.76 19.69
C LEU A 138 16.63 -4.63 20.08
N ASP A 139 16.68 -3.53 19.35
CA ASP A 139 15.67 -2.48 19.41
C ASP A 139 14.56 -2.75 18.38
N VAL A 140 13.30 -2.56 18.80
CA VAL A 140 12.12 -2.75 17.95
C VAL A 140 11.23 -1.53 18.04
N ARG A 141 10.95 -0.92 16.88
CA ARG A 141 10.19 0.32 16.76
C ARG A 141 9.33 0.33 15.51
N LEU A 142 8.34 1.22 15.49
CA LEU A 142 7.58 1.56 14.29
C LEU A 142 8.19 2.79 13.62
N GLU A 143 8.23 2.79 12.28
CA GLU A 143 8.56 3.97 11.48
C GLU A 143 7.50 4.23 10.42
N GLY A 144 7.27 5.51 10.13
CA GLY A 144 6.25 5.97 9.19
C GLY A 144 4.86 6.06 9.82
N THR A 145 3.87 6.23 8.95
CA THR A 145 2.45 6.25 9.31
C THR A 145 1.67 5.47 8.27
N TYR A 146 0.47 5.01 8.62
CA TYR A 146 -0.42 4.38 7.66
C TYR A 146 -0.53 5.22 6.38
N PRO A 147 -0.44 4.60 5.19
CA PRO A 147 -0.35 3.17 4.90
C PRO A 147 1.08 2.62 4.71
N THR A 148 2.13 3.34 5.11
CA THR A 148 3.53 2.97 4.89
C THR A 148 4.26 2.57 6.16
N THR A 149 3.54 2.27 7.24
CA THR A 149 4.15 1.91 8.51
C THR A 149 5.01 0.67 8.36
N GLU A 150 6.20 0.72 8.93
CA GLU A 150 7.16 -0.37 8.99
C GLU A 150 7.49 -0.74 10.44
N ILE A 151 7.69 -2.04 10.70
CA ILE A 151 8.43 -2.51 11.88
C ILE A 151 9.92 -2.48 11.53
N VAL A 152 10.72 -1.85 12.39
CA VAL A 152 12.18 -1.80 12.27
C VAL A 152 12.80 -2.55 13.43
N LEU A 153 13.63 -3.54 13.10
CA LEU A 153 14.46 -4.31 14.03
C LEU A 153 15.91 -3.86 13.87
N SER A 154 16.54 -3.44 14.96
CA SER A 154 17.92 -2.89 14.94
C SER A 154 18.83 -3.63 15.92
N ALA A 155 20.01 -4.03 15.47
CA ALA A 155 21.06 -4.64 16.30
C ALA A 155 22.40 -3.94 16.01
N GLY A 156 22.80 -3.00 16.87
CA GLY A 156 23.97 -2.15 16.60
C GLY A 156 23.76 -1.29 15.36
N GLU A 157 24.59 -1.49 14.33
CA GLU A 157 24.48 -0.78 13.05
C GLU A 157 23.60 -1.51 12.01
N ALA A 158 23.16 -2.74 12.31
CA ALA A 158 22.32 -3.51 11.40
C ALA A 158 20.84 -3.17 11.62
N GLU A 159 20.13 -2.85 10.54
CA GLU A 159 18.67 -2.66 10.54
C GLU A 159 17.98 -3.61 9.55
N ARG A 160 16.79 -4.09 9.93
CA ARG A 160 15.83 -4.77 9.04
C ARG A 160 14.47 -4.11 9.16
N ARG A 161 13.90 -3.79 8.01
CA ARG A 161 12.63 -3.06 7.87
C ARG A 161 11.56 -3.97 7.27
N HIS A 162 10.33 -3.75 7.70
CA HIS A 162 9.18 -4.59 7.38
C HIS A 162 7.92 -3.77 7.21
N ALA A 163 7.48 -3.57 5.98
CA ALA A 163 6.19 -2.97 5.72
C ALA A 163 5.06 -3.82 6.33
N ILE A 164 4.20 -3.17 7.12
CA ILE A 164 3.03 -3.81 7.76
C ILE A 164 1.87 -3.93 6.78
N TRP A 165 1.75 -2.94 5.88
CA TRP A 165 0.59 -2.75 5.01
C TRP A 165 0.97 -2.91 3.53
N ASN A 166 1.22 -4.14 3.10
CA ASN A 166 1.51 -4.45 1.70
C ASN A 166 0.23 -4.53 0.85
N PHE A 167 0.08 -3.58 -0.07
CA PHE A 167 -0.91 -3.69 -1.13
C PHE A 167 -0.33 -4.49 -2.32
N ASP A 168 -0.02 -5.76 -2.06
CA ASP A 168 0.36 -6.74 -3.08
C ASP A 168 -0.66 -7.87 -3.08
N ILE A 169 -0.97 -8.41 -4.27
CA ILE A 169 -1.82 -9.58 -4.44
C ILE A 169 -1.21 -10.85 -3.82
N LEU A 170 0.13 -10.94 -3.79
CA LEU A 170 0.85 -12.10 -3.28
C LEU A 170 1.11 -12.03 -1.77
N ASN A 171 1.03 -10.83 -1.18
CA ASN A 171 1.15 -10.60 0.26
C ASN A 171 0.03 -9.64 0.67
N PRO A 172 -1.18 -10.16 0.92
CA PRO A 172 -2.27 -9.33 1.38
C PRO A 172 -1.94 -8.65 2.71
N ASP A 173 -2.66 -7.56 2.99
CA ASP A 173 -2.60 -6.79 4.24
C ASP A 173 -3.07 -7.64 5.42
N GLU A 174 -2.26 -8.63 5.78
CA GLU A 174 -2.53 -9.55 6.86
C GLU A 174 -1.48 -9.32 7.93
N PRO A 175 -1.83 -8.59 9.01
CA PRO A 175 -1.04 -8.52 10.25
C PRO A 175 -0.62 -9.91 10.75
N ALA A 176 -1.40 -10.95 10.43
CA ALA A 176 -1.08 -12.35 10.74
C ALA A 176 0.21 -12.86 10.06
N THR A 177 0.68 -12.22 8.98
CA THR A 177 1.98 -12.54 8.36
C THR A 177 3.17 -12.07 9.18
N LEU A 178 2.94 -11.22 10.19
CA LEU A 178 3.94 -10.73 11.16
C LEU A 178 3.86 -11.50 12.48
N ASP A 179 3.44 -12.76 12.45
CA ASP A 179 3.35 -13.58 13.66
C ASP A 179 4.73 -13.87 14.30
N ARG A 180 4.69 -14.57 15.44
CA ARG A 180 5.89 -14.95 16.19
C ARG A 180 6.89 -15.73 15.33
N GLN A 181 6.44 -16.61 14.44
CA GLN A 181 7.34 -17.40 13.59
C GLN A 181 8.06 -16.51 12.57
N PHE A 182 7.35 -15.55 11.99
CA PHE A 182 7.94 -14.56 11.10
C PHE A 182 8.98 -13.69 11.82
N THR A 183 8.65 -13.19 13.01
CA THR A 183 9.57 -12.40 13.84
C THR A 183 10.85 -13.17 14.16
N LEU A 184 10.72 -14.42 14.61
CA LEU A 184 11.87 -15.28 14.93
C LEU A 184 12.71 -15.64 13.69
N PHE A 185 12.07 -15.91 12.55
CA PHE A 185 12.78 -16.13 11.28
C PHE A 185 13.65 -14.93 10.90
N ARG A 186 13.12 -13.71 11.05
CA ARG A 186 13.84 -12.48 10.67
C ARG A 186 14.98 -12.16 11.62
N ILE A 187 14.80 -12.40 12.93
CA ILE A 187 15.88 -12.32 13.91
C ILE A 187 17.02 -13.28 13.55
N GLY A 188 16.72 -14.51 13.13
CA GLY A 188 17.74 -15.46 12.65
C GLY A 188 18.51 -14.99 11.41
N SER A 189 17.93 -14.08 10.62
CA SER A 189 18.52 -13.53 9.39
C SER A 189 19.23 -12.17 9.58
N LEU A 190 19.35 -11.68 10.82
CA LEU A 190 20.06 -10.45 11.20
C LEU A 190 21.58 -10.66 11.39
N THR A 191 22.14 -11.78 10.93
CA THR A 191 23.57 -12.12 11.03
C THR A 191 24.43 -11.53 9.92
#